data_AF-A0A6A7FR47-F1
#
_entry.id   AF-A0A6A7FR47-F1
#
_cell.length_a   1.000
_cell.length_b   1.000
_cell.length_c   1.000
_cell.angle_alpha   90.00
_cell.angle_beta   90.00
_cell.angle_gamma   90.00
#
_symmetry.space_group_name_H-M   'P 1'
#
loop_
_entity.id
_entity.type
_entity.pdbx_description
1 polymer ?
#
loop_
_entity_poly.entity_id
_entity_poly.type
_entity_poly.pdbx_seq_one_letter_code
_entity_poly.pdbx_strand_id
1 'polypeptide(L)'
;TPIPAVMAVLRQHALNPHLLVHPSVEHEFDDVVRAEEAKTCVVMGDADANFSFENMNSAFNCLMDMKQPKLYCLGKGRYYRHNGKLQLDVGCFNAALEFATGVTADIVGKPAKLYFQKALDHLNLPAEQVLMVGDDLFGDVVGATEVGCRAVLVRTGKFQNSWGQHAAPSFVADNLAHAVDLLLEAMPHWTTA
;
A
#
# COMPACT_ATOMS: atom_id res chain seq x y z
N THR A 1 0.02 2.09 8.34
CA THR A 1 0.53 2.72 7.11
C THR A 1 1.77 1.94 6.65
N PRO A 2 2.21 2.04 5.39
CA PRO A 2 3.44 1.39 4.90
C PRO A 2 4.73 2.10 5.34
N ILE A 3 4.62 3.29 5.93
CA ILE A 3 5.75 4.15 6.30
C ILE A 3 6.72 3.47 7.29
N PRO A 4 6.27 2.83 8.40
CA PRO A 4 7.19 2.14 9.30
C PRO A 4 8.02 1.04 8.62
N ALA A 5 7.48 0.41 7.58
CA ALA A 5 8.19 -0.61 6.82
C ALA A 5 9.27 -0.01 5.93
N VAL A 6 8.98 1.08 5.20
CA VAL A 6 10.02 1.74 4.38
C VAL A 6 11.08 2.38 5.28
N MET A 7 10.70 2.97 6.42
CA MET A 7 11.65 3.56 7.37
C MET A 7 12.63 2.54 7.93
N ALA A 8 12.21 1.29 8.15
CA ALA A 8 13.12 0.22 8.54
C ALA A 8 14.17 -0.06 7.46
N VAL A 9 13.76 -0.12 6.18
CA VAL A 9 14.67 -0.29 5.03
C VAL A 9 15.62 0.89 4.90
N LEU A 10 15.11 2.12 4.98
CA LEU A 10 15.91 3.35 4.87
C LEU A 10 17.00 3.40 5.96
N ARG A 11 16.65 3.07 7.21
CA ARG A 11 17.59 3.02 8.34
C ARG A 11 18.62 1.90 8.18
N GLN A 12 18.17 0.69 7.86
CA GLN A 12 19.03 -0.49 7.69
C GLN A 12 20.11 -0.28 6.62
N HIS A 13 19.77 0.42 5.54
CA HIS A 13 20.67 0.68 4.42
C HIS A 13 21.26 2.09 4.41
N ALA A 14 21.05 2.88 5.47
CA ALA A 14 21.50 4.26 5.60
C ALA A 14 21.15 5.15 4.38
N LEU A 15 19.95 4.98 3.83
CA LEU A 15 19.50 5.69 2.63
C LEU A 15 19.04 7.12 2.98
N ASN A 16 19.24 8.06 2.05
CA ASN A 16 18.75 9.43 2.11
C ASN A 16 17.68 9.62 1.02
N PRO A 17 16.39 9.68 1.35
CA PRO A 17 15.34 9.72 0.34
C PRO A 17 15.12 11.13 -0.22
N HIS A 18 14.81 11.19 -1.51
CA HIS A 18 13.95 12.23 -2.07
C HIS A 18 12.49 11.79 -1.87
N LEU A 19 11.70 12.62 -1.20
CA LEU A 19 10.32 12.30 -0.87
C LEU A 19 9.37 12.86 -1.92
N LEU A 20 8.47 12.01 -2.41
CA LEU A 20 7.29 12.40 -3.16
C LEU A 20 6.07 11.79 -2.45
N VAL A 21 5.66 12.44 -1.37
CA VAL A 21 4.59 11.99 -0.48
C VAL A 21 3.70 13.19 -0.12
N HIS A 22 2.55 12.94 0.50
CA HIS A 22 1.68 13.99 0.99
C HIS A 22 2.35 14.78 2.13
N PRO A 23 2.25 16.12 2.17
CA PRO A 23 2.93 16.95 3.18
C PRO A 23 2.62 16.56 4.63
N SER A 24 1.41 16.03 4.88
CA SER A 24 1.01 15.61 6.22
C SER A 24 1.81 14.44 6.78
N VAL A 25 2.56 13.69 5.95
CA VAL A 25 3.35 12.53 6.39
C VAL A 25 4.86 12.72 6.21
N GLU A 26 5.32 13.86 5.69
CA GLU A 26 6.76 14.14 5.52
C GLU A 26 7.52 14.05 6.85
N HIS A 27 6.92 14.55 7.93
CA HIS A 27 7.49 14.51 9.28
C HIS A 27 7.80 13.09 9.80
N GLU A 28 7.18 12.05 9.24
CA GLU A 28 7.50 10.66 9.60
C GLU A 28 8.90 10.23 9.10
N PHE A 29 9.53 11.02 8.22
CA PHE A 29 10.83 10.75 7.59
C PHE A 29 11.98 11.64 8.12
N ASP A 30 11.71 12.54 9.07
CA ASP A 30 12.69 13.52 9.57
C ASP A 30 14.01 12.87 10.03
N ASP A 31 13.94 11.67 10.62
CA ASP A 31 15.11 10.93 11.10
C ASP A 31 16.07 10.45 10.00
N VAL A 32 15.61 10.36 8.74
CA VAL A 32 16.39 9.77 7.64
C VAL A 32 16.67 10.76 6.51
N VAL A 33 15.95 11.88 6.45
CA VAL A 33 16.19 12.93 5.47
C VAL A 33 17.40 13.75 5.88
N ARG A 34 18.41 13.78 5.01
CA ARG A 34 19.61 14.61 5.16
C ARG A 34 19.61 15.63 4.01
N ALA A 35 19.25 16.87 4.32
CA ALA A 35 18.99 17.91 3.32
C ALA A 35 20.23 18.25 2.48
N GLU A 36 21.38 18.39 3.15
CA GLU A 36 22.66 18.79 2.53
C GLU A 36 23.42 17.62 1.86
N GLU A 37 22.90 16.40 1.94
CA GLU A 37 23.52 15.22 1.35
C GLU A 37 22.83 14.82 0.05
N ALA A 38 23.60 14.21 -0.86
CA ALA A 38 23.06 13.60 -2.06
C ALA A 38 21.99 12.54 -1.71
N LYS A 39 20.91 12.54 -2.49
CA LYS A 39 19.84 11.56 -2.34
C LYS A 39 20.29 10.21 -2.90
N THR A 40 19.89 9.13 -2.25
CA THR A 40 20.29 7.76 -2.60
C THR A 40 19.11 6.86 -2.96
N CYS A 41 17.88 7.38 -2.86
CA CYS A 41 16.66 6.72 -3.30
C CYS A 41 15.53 7.75 -3.46
N VAL A 42 14.45 7.36 -4.13
CA VAL A 42 13.17 8.06 -4.11
C VAL A 42 12.18 7.21 -3.30
N VAL A 43 11.40 7.86 -2.44
CA VAL A 43 10.24 7.26 -1.77
C VAL A 43 8.99 7.97 -2.26
N MET A 44 8.10 7.20 -2.91
CA MET A 44 6.84 7.69 -3.43
C MET A 44 5.67 7.12 -2.62
N GLY A 45 4.81 8.00 -2.15
CA GLY A 45 3.52 7.66 -1.54
C GLY A 45 2.41 8.46 -2.19
N ASP A 46 1.18 8.30 -1.69
CA ASP A 46 0.12 9.22 -2.09
C ASP A 46 0.54 10.66 -1.77
N ALA A 47 0.32 11.56 -2.72
CA ALA A 47 0.80 12.93 -2.71
C ALA A 47 -0.27 13.92 -3.22
N ASP A 48 -1.47 13.45 -3.59
CA ASP A 48 -2.56 14.28 -4.11
C ASP A 48 -2.09 15.30 -5.17
N ALA A 49 -2.29 16.60 -4.92
CA ALA A 49 -1.90 17.69 -5.82
C ALA A 49 -0.38 17.79 -6.03
N ASN A 50 0.43 17.19 -5.15
CA ASN A 50 1.88 17.14 -5.30
C ASN A 50 2.34 16.12 -6.34
N PHE A 51 1.45 15.30 -6.91
CA PHE A 51 1.73 14.61 -8.19
C PHE A 51 1.69 15.57 -9.39
N SER A 52 2.35 16.72 -9.25
CA SER A 52 2.53 17.70 -10.32
C SER A 52 3.63 17.23 -11.28
N PHE A 53 3.62 17.77 -12.51
CA PHE A 53 4.71 17.52 -13.46
C PHE A 53 6.08 17.88 -12.86
N GLU A 54 6.15 19.01 -12.15
CA GLU A 54 7.39 19.49 -11.52
C GLU A 54 7.95 18.49 -10.50
N ASN A 55 7.13 18.02 -9.57
CA ASN A 55 7.55 17.09 -8.53
C ASN A 55 7.87 15.70 -9.09
N MET A 56 7.07 15.22 -10.05
CA MET A 56 7.36 13.98 -10.77
C MET A 56 8.69 14.08 -11.52
N ASN A 57 8.96 15.21 -12.18
CA ASN A 57 10.20 15.44 -12.91
C ASN A 57 11.40 15.58 -11.95
N SER A 58 11.20 16.16 -10.76
CA SER A 58 12.22 16.22 -9.71
C SER A 58 12.61 14.82 -9.22
N ALA A 59 11.61 13.97 -8.92
CA ALA A 59 11.84 12.57 -8.56
C ALA A 59 12.50 11.77 -9.69
N PHE A 60 12.08 12.00 -10.94
CA PHE A 60 12.71 11.41 -12.13
C PHE A 60 14.19 11.79 -12.24
N ASN A 61 14.53 13.08 -12.24
CA ASN A 61 15.92 13.53 -12.35
C ASN A 61 16.78 13.00 -11.19
N CYS A 62 16.22 12.97 -9.98
CA CYS A 62 16.87 12.38 -8.82
C CYS A 62 17.27 10.91 -9.09
N LEU A 63 16.38 10.10 -9.65
CA LEU A 63 16.69 8.71 -10.04
C LEU A 63 17.76 8.65 -11.14
N MET A 64 17.69 9.53 -12.15
CA MET A 64 18.65 9.54 -13.26
C MET A 64 20.08 9.91 -12.83
N ASP A 65 20.21 10.78 -11.83
CA ASP A 65 21.51 11.22 -11.30
C ASP A 65 22.18 10.17 -10.39
N MET A 66 21.42 9.17 -9.92
CA MET A 66 21.94 8.11 -9.06
C MET A 66 22.71 7.06 -9.86
N LYS A 67 23.90 6.69 -9.37
CA LYS A 67 24.66 5.56 -9.92
C LYS A 67 23.96 4.21 -9.74
N GLN A 68 23.18 4.08 -8.66
CA GLN A 68 22.40 2.89 -8.31
C GLN A 68 21.02 3.35 -7.85
N PRO A 69 20.12 3.66 -8.79
CA PRO A 69 18.81 4.21 -8.46
C PRO A 69 17.99 3.19 -7.68
N LYS A 70 17.34 3.67 -6.63
CA LYS A 70 16.38 2.90 -5.82
C LYS A 70 15.08 3.66 -5.73
N LEU A 71 13.99 3.02 -6.10
CA LEU A 71 12.64 3.57 -6.03
C LEU A 71 11.83 2.71 -5.06
N TYR A 72 11.30 3.32 -4.02
CA TYR A 72 10.37 2.69 -3.08
C TYR A 72 8.99 3.29 -3.29
N CYS A 73 7.98 2.44 -3.44
CA CYS A 73 6.60 2.89 -3.54
C CYS A 73 5.77 2.35 -2.38
N LEU A 74 5.07 3.25 -1.70
CA LEU A 74 4.27 2.93 -0.52
C LEU A 74 2.99 2.15 -0.86
N GLY A 75 2.60 2.06 -2.12
CA GLY A 75 1.45 1.27 -2.56
C GLY A 75 1.47 0.97 -4.05
N LYS A 76 0.60 0.06 -4.50
CA LYS A 76 0.43 -0.28 -5.92
C LYS A 76 -1.01 -0.07 -6.40
N GLY A 77 -1.77 0.74 -5.67
CA GLY A 77 -3.15 1.03 -6.02
C GLY A 77 -3.22 1.76 -7.37
N ARG A 78 -4.16 1.35 -8.22
CA ARG A 78 -4.39 1.97 -9.54
C ARG A 78 -5.28 3.20 -9.42
N TYR A 79 -6.25 3.12 -8.53
CA TYR A 79 -7.22 4.18 -8.25
C TYR A 79 -7.86 3.90 -6.90
N TYR A 80 -8.50 4.93 -6.33
CA TYR A 80 -9.38 4.83 -5.17
C TYR A 80 -10.68 5.59 -5.40
N ARG A 81 -11.69 5.40 -4.54
CA ARG A 81 -12.98 6.10 -4.64
C ARG A 81 -13.06 7.20 -3.58
N HIS A 82 -13.33 8.42 -4.02
CA HIS A 82 -13.54 9.57 -3.13
C HIS A 82 -14.66 10.44 -3.66
N ASN A 83 -15.62 10.81 -2.80
CA ASN A 83 -16.81 11.59 -3.14
C ASN A 83 -17.56 11.04 -4.38
N GLY A 84 -17.73 9.73 -4.45
CA GLY A 84 -18.44 9.04 -5.54
C GLY A 84 -17.66 8.91 -6.85
N LYS A 85 -16.49 9.54 -6.99
CA LYS A 85 -15.66 9.48 -8.20
C LYS A 85 -14.43 8.61 -7.99
N LEU A 86 -13.92 8.02 -9.07
CA LEU A 86 -12.62 7.36 -9.07
C LEU A 86 -11.53 8.41 -9.22
N GLN A 87 -10.48 8.27 -8.41
CA GLN A 87 -9.27 9.10 -8.42
C GLN A 87 -8.08 8.20 -8.74
N LEU A 88 -7.07 8.72 -9.45
CA LEU A 88 -5.81 8.01 -9.64
C LEU A 88 -5.11 7.82 -8.29
N ASP A 89 -4.38 6.73 -8.16
CA ASP A 89 -3.64 6.38 -6.95
C ASP A 89 -2.14 6.26 -7.30
N VAL A 90 -1.29 6.16 -6.28
CA VAL A 90 0.17 6.23 -6.38
C VAL A 90 0.77 5.26 -7.42
N GLY A 91 0.13 4.11 -7.65
CA GLY A 91 0.61 3.11 -8.60
C GLY A 91 0.66 3.62 -10.05
N CYS A 92 -0.21 4.56 -10.42
CA CYS A 92 -0.16 5.19 -11.76
C CYS A 92 1.06 6.10 -11.93
N PHE A 93 1.39 6.87 -10.90
CA PHE A 93 2.56 7.76 -10.90
C PHE A 93 3.86 6.96 -10.79
N ASN A 94 3.86 5.90 -9.98
CA ASN A 94 4.97 4.97 -9.91
C ASN A 94 5.25 4.36 -11.29
N ALA A 95 4.23 3.88 -11.99
CA ALA A 95 4.39 3.32 -13.33
C ALA A 95 4.98 4.32 -14.33
N ALA A 96 4.67 5.62 -14.20
CA ALA A 96 5.29 6.66 -15.02
C ALA A 96 6.79 6.80 -14.75
N LEU A 97 7.23 6.76 -13.48
CA LEU A 97 8.66 6.77 -13.14
C LEU A 97 9.36 5.47 -13.57
N GLU A 98 8.75 4.31 -13.34
CA GLU A 98 9.32 3.02 -13.76
C GLU A 98 9.51 3.01 -15.28
N PHE A 99 8.51 3.49 -16.03
CA PHE A 99 8.60 3.60 -17.49
C PHE A 99 9.71 4.55 -17.94
N ALA A 100 9.80 5.73 -17.32
CA ALA A 100 10.77 6.76 -17.72
C ALA A 100 12.22 6.40 -17.36
N THR A 101 12.43 5.70 -16.25
CA THR A 101 13.78 5.41 -15.70
C THR A 101 14.25 3.99 -15.97
N GLY A 102 13.35 3.06 -16.28
CA GLY A 102 13.64 1.62 -16.31
C GLY A 102 13.87 1.00 -14.93
N VAL A 103 13.75 1.78 -13.85
CA VAL A 103 13.92 1.31 -12.47
C VAL A 103 12.61 0.69 -12.00
N THR A 104 12.65 -0.55 -11.52
CA THR A 104 11.49 -1.18 -10.90
C THR A 104 11.37 -0.75 -9.44
N ALA A 105 10.17 -0.40 -9.00
CA ALA A 105 9.92 0.02 -7.64
C ALA A 105 9.79 -1.15 -6.66
N ASP A 106 10.43 -1.03 -5.50
CA ASP A 106 10.17 -1.88 -4.35
C ASP A 106 8.86 -1.44 -3.69
N ILE A 107 7.83 -2.28 -3.82
CA ILE A 107 6.50 -2.01 -3.24
C ILE A 107 6.48 -2.42 -1.77
N VAL A 108 6.23 -1.44 -0.89
CA VAL A 108 6.25 -1.65 0.57
C VAL A 108 4.85 -1.84 1.16
N GLY A 109 3.82 -1.28 0.51
CA GLY A 109 2.43 -1.45 0.92
C GLY A 109 1.76 -2.70 0.36
N LYS A 110 0.44 -2.78 0.55
CA LYS A 110 -0.42 -3.81 -0.06
C LYS A 110 -0.18 -3.92 -1.58
N PRO A 111 -0.08 -5.13 -2.14
CA PRO A 111 -0.31 -6.45 -1.52
C PRO A 111 0.96 -7.12 -0.93
N ALA A 112 2.05 -6.38 -0.66
CA ALA A 112 3.28 -7.00 -0.19
C ALA A 112 3.08 -7.77 1.13
N LYS A 113 3.54 -9.03 1.17
CA LYS A 113 3.43 -9.91 2.35
C LYS A 113 3.96 -9.27 3.64
N LEU A 114 5.07 -8.54 3.54
CA LEU A 114 5.69 -7.85 4.68
C LEU A 114 4.73 -6.82 5.32
N TYR A 115 3.85 -6.19 4.54
CA TYR A 115 2.85 -5.25 5.05
C TYR A 115 1.88 -5.95 6.00
N PHE A 116 1.33 -7.10 5.57
CA PHE A 116 0.40 -7.87 6.38
C PHE A 116 1.09 -8.53 7.58
N GLN A 117 2.30 -9.07 7.39
CA GLN A 117 3.06 -9.68 8.50
C GLN A 117 3.32 -8.67 9.62
N LYS A 118 3.71 -7.43 9.29
CA LYS A 118 3.89 -6.38 10.30
C LYS A 118 2.60 -6.05 11.06
N ALA A 119 1.45 -6.10 10.39
CA ALA A 119 0.16 -5.91 11.06
C ALA A 119 -0.15 -7.07 12.02
N LEU A 120 0.13 -8.32 11.61
CA LEU A 120 -0.02 -9.50 12.47
C LEU A 120 0.92 -9.45 13.68
N ASP A 121 2.19 -9.10 13.48
CA ASP A 121 3.18 -8.96 14.55
C ASP A 121 2.74 -7.89 15.57
N HIS A 122 2.13 -6.79 15.09
CA HIS A 122 1.61 -5.74 15.96
C HIS A 122 0.35 -6.17 16.73
N LEU A 123 -0.56 -6.91 16.10
CA LEU A 123 -1.73 -7.49 16.75
C LEU A 123 -1.35 -8.61 17.73
N ASN A 124 -0.17 -9.22 17.56
CA ASN A 124 0.29 -10.39 18.28
C ASN A 124 -0.74 -11.54 18.20
N LEU A 125 -1.30 -11.74 17.02
CA LEU A 125 -2.28 -12.78 16.71
C LEU A 125 -1.81 -13.62 15.51
N PRO A 126 -2.12 -14.91 15.49
CA PRO A 126 -1.89 -15.74 14.30
C PRO A 126 -2.84 -15.30 13.17
N ALA A 127 -2.41 -15.47 11.92
CA ALA A 127 -3.13 -14.98 10.74
C ALA A 127 -4.57 -15.51 10.66
N GLU A 128 -4.79 -16.76 11.08
CA GLU A 128 -6.10 -17.41 11.03
C GLU A 128 -7.14 -16.75 11.94
N GLN A 129 -6.70 -15.98 12.95
CA GLN A 129 -7.56 -15.23 13.88
C GLN A 129 -7.79 -13.79 13.44
N VAL A 130 -7.22 -13.37 12.30
CA VAL A 130 -7.34 -12.00 11.80
C VAL A 130 -8.18 -11.97 10.52
N LEU A 131 -9.15 -11.06 10.51
CA LEU A 131 -10.01 -10.81 9.35
C LEU A 131 -9.61 -9.49 8.69
N MET A 132 -9.10 -9.56 7.46
CA MET A 132 -8.90 -8.37 6.63
C MET A 132 -10.26 -7.93 6.08
N VAL A 133 -10.60 -6.65 6.21
CA VAL A 133 -11.77 -6.06 5.56
C VAL A 133 -11.27 -4.99 4.60
N GLY A 134 -11.65 -5.11 3.32
CA GLY A 134 -11.15 -4.21 2.28
C GLY A 134 -12.07 -4.13 1.07
N ASP A 135 -11.88 -3.11 0.24
CA ASP A 135 -12.65 -2.86 -0.97
C ASP A 135 -11.86 -3.17 -2.26
N ASP A 136 -10.57 -3.47 -2.13
CA ASP A 136 -9.64 -3.82 -3.21
C ASP A 136 -9.38 -5.34 -3.21
N LEU A 137 -9.87 -6.05 -4.23
CA LEU A 137 -9.67 -7.50 -4.33
C LEU A 137 -8.17 -7.87 -4.36
N PHE A 138 -7.36 -7.12 -5.10
CA PHE A 138 -5.96 -7.49 -5.29
C PHE A 138 -5.09 -6.97 -4.16
N GLY A 139 -5.31 -5.72 -3.73
CA GLY A 139 -4.54 -5.10 -2.65
C GLY A 139 -4.86 -5.72 -1.29
N ASP A 140 -6.15 -5.85 -0.96
CA ASP A 140 -6.59 -6.25 0.39
C ASP A 140 -6.78 -7.75 0.50
N VAL A 141 -7.64 -8.31 -0.34
CA VAL A 141 -8.11 -9.69 -0.18
C VAL A 141 -7.01 -10.67 -0.55
N VAL A 142 -6.47 -10.58 -1.77
CA VAL A 142 -5.39 -11.47 -2.22
C VAL A 142 -4.14 -11.31 -1.36
N GLY A 143 -3.75 -10.07 -1.05
CA GLY A 143 -2.59 -9.81 -0.18
C GLY A 143 -2.72 -10.41 1.22
N ALA A 144 -3.91 -10.32 1.83
CA ALA A 144 -4.17 -10.89 3.15
C ALA A 144 -4.22 -12.43 3.12
N THR A 145 -4.89 -13.02 2.13
CA THR A 145 -5.00 -14.48 2.05
C THR A 145 -3.65 -15.15 1.77
N GLU A 146 -2.74 -14.49 1.06
CA GLU A 146 -1.38 -14.97 0.83
C GLU A 146 -0.53 -15.13 2.11
N VAL A 147 -0.89 -14.45 3.20
CA VAL A 147 -0.25 -14.59 4.52
C VAL A 147 -1.09 -15.42 5.51
N GLY A 148 -2.18 -16.03 5.05
CA GLY A 148 -3.03 -16.90 5.87
C GLY A 148 -4.21 -16.20 6.56
N CYS A 149 -4.39 -14.89 6.35
CA CYS A 149 -5.55 -14.19 6.90
C CYS A 149 -6.84 -14.59 6.17
N ARG A 150 -7.95 -14.56 6.91
CA ARG A 150 -9.28 -14.51 6.28
C ARG A 150 -9.50 -13.10 5.73
N ALA A 151 -10.33 -12.96 4.70
CA ALA A 151 -10.56 -11.67 4.06
C ALA A 151 -12.00 -11.47 3.60
N VAL A 152 -12.54 -10.28 3.82
CA VAL A 152 -13.86 -9.83 3.37
C VAL A 152 -13.70 -8.71 2.37
N LEU A 153 -14.41 -8.85 1.25
CA LEU A 153 -14.51 -7.79 0.25
C LEU A 153 -15.79 -6.99 0.46
N VAL A 154 -15.69 -5.68 0.69
CA VAL A 154 -16.84 -4.77 0.79
C VAL A 154 -17.11 -4.04 -0.52
N ARG A 155 -18.39 -3.77 -0.82
CA ARG A 155 -18.83 -3.14 -2.08
C ARG A 155 -18.80 -1.61 -2.08
N THR A 156 -18.38 -0.98 -0.99
CA THR A 156 -18.44 0.48 -0.82
C THR A 156 -17.38 1.26 -1.61
N GLY A 157 -16.41 0.59 -2.25
CA GLY A 157 -15.26 1.25 -2.87
C GLY A 157 -14.92 0.78 -4.29
N LYS A 158 -13.77 0.11 -4.46
CA LYS A 158 -13.24 -0.32 -5.78
C LYS A 158 -13.92 -1.55 -6.37
N PHE A 159 -14.76 -2.26 -5.61
CA PHE A 159 -15.45 -3.47 -6.03
C PHE A 159 -16.02 -3.39 -7.45
N GLN A 160 -15.81 -4.44 -8.24
CA GLN A 160 -16.41 -4.61 -9.55
C GLN A 160 -17.13 -5.95 -9.63
N ASN A 161 -18.32 -6.00 -10.24
CA ASN A 161 -19.08 -7.23 -10.44
C ASN A 161 -18.29 -8.29 -11.24
N SER A 162 -17.40 -7.86 -12.12
CA SER A 162 -16.52 -8.74 -12.91
C SER A 162 -15.49 -9.50 -12.08
N TRP A 163 -15.24 -9.10 -10.83
CA TRP A 163 -14.23 -9.70 -9.97
C TRP A 163 -14.64 -11.04 -9.34
N GLY A 164 -15.92 -11.43 -9.43
CA GLY A 164 -16.47 -12.63 -8.79
C GLY A 164 -15.82 -13.97 -9.18
N GLN A 165 -14.87 -13.99 -10.13
CA GLN A 165 -14.15 -15.18 -10.58
C GLN A 165 -12.64 -15.17 -10.27
N HIS A 166 -12.08 -14.07 -9.76
CA HIS A 166 -10.61 -13.86 -9.73
C HIS A 166 -9.92 -14.20 -8.41
N ALA A 167 -10.63 -14.17 -7.28
CA ALA A 167 -10.21 -14.71 -5.99
C ALA A 167 -11.44 -14.88 -5.09
N ALA A 168 -11.44 -15.87 -4.20
CA ALA A 168 -12.55 -16.13 -3.30
C ALA A 168 -12.27 -15.46 -1.94
N PRO A 169 -12.78 -14.25 -1.67
CA PRO A 169 -12.82 -13.77 -0.30
C PRO A 169 -13.60 -14.76 0.56
N SER A 170 -13.35 -14.78 1.87
CA SER A 170 -14.12 -15.58 2.82
C SER A 170 -15.61 -15.29 2.70
N PHE A 171 -15.97 -14.02 2.47
CA PHE A 171 -17.30 -13.59 2.03
C PHE A 171 -17.26 -12.17 1.43
N VAL A 172 -18.35 -11.77 0.77
CA VAL A 172 -18.54 -10.42 0.23
C VAL A 172 -19.68 -9.76 1.00
N ALA A 173 -19.48 -8.51 1.43
CA ALA A 173 -20.48 -7.73 2.16
C ALA A 173 -20.78 -6.40 1.45
N ASP A 174 -21.97 -5.85 1.65
CA ASP A 174 -22.35 -4.58 1.01
C ASP A 174 -21.58 -3.39 1.59
N ASN A 175 -21.27 -3.45 2.88
CA ASN A 175 -20.57 -2.42 3.64
C ASN A 175 -19.98 -3.02 4.93
N LEU A 176 -19.31 -2.19 5.74
CA LEU A 176 -18.69 -2.63 6.98
C LEU A 176 -19.70 -3.15 8.01
N ALA A 177 -20.87 -2.55 8.14
CA ALA A 177 -21.89 -3.02 9.09
C ALA A 177 -22.39 -4.42 8.71
N HIS A 178 -22.72 -4.63 7.43
CA HIS A 178 -23.08 -5.94 6.92
C HIS A 178 -21.95 -6.97 7.10
N ALA A 179 -20.68 -6.57 6.96
CA ALA A 179 -19.55 -7.47 7.21
C ALA A 179 -19.47 -7.92 8.68
N VAL A 180 -19.78 -7.03 9.62
CA VAL A 180 -19.83 -7.35 11.07
C VAL A 180 -21.00 -8.28 11.38
N ASP A 181 -22.18 -8.01 10.82
CA ASP A 181 -23.36 -8.85 11.02
C ASP A 181 -23.09 -10.30 10.56
N LEU A 182 -22.54 -10.48 9.36
CA LEU A 182 -22.16 -11.80 8.84
C LEU A 182 -21.10 -12.49 9.71
N LEU A 183 -20.15 -11.74 10.27
CA LEU A 183 -19.14 -12.29 11.15
C LEU A 183 -19.77 -12.82 12.44
N LEU A 184 -20.65 -12.04 13.07
CA LEU A 184 -21.34 -12.42 14.30
C LEU A 184 -22.27 -13.63 14.11
N GLU A 185 -22.96 -13.70 12.97
CA GLU A 185 -23.78 -14.86 12.60
C GLU A 185 -22.94 -16.13 12.39
N ALA A 186 -21.74 -15.99 11.83
CA ALA A 186 -20.84 -17.11 11.56
C ALA A 186 -20.02 -17.56 12.78
N MET A 187 -19.92 -16.75 13.84
CA MET A 187 -19.10 -17.02 15.03
C MET A 187 -19.25 -18.40 15.69
N PRO A 188 -20.43 -19.07 15.70
CA PRO A 188 -20.55 -20.44 16.22
C PRO A 188 -19.65 -21.48 15.51
N HIS A 189 -19.18 -21.17 14.30
CA HIS A 189 -18.28 -22.02 13.49
C HIS A 189 -16.83 -21.50 13.43
N TRP A 190 -16.51 -20.36 14.07
CA TRP A 190 -15.21 -19.71 13.98
C TRP A 190 -14.21 -20.08 15.09
N THR A 191 -14.69 -20.66 16.19
CA THR A 191 -13.87 -21.00 17.38
C THR A 191 -13.40 -22.45 17.41
N THR A 192 -13.76 -23.28 16.43
CA THR A 192 -13.34 -24.68 16.34
C THR A 192 -12.34 -24.88 15.21
N ALA A 193 -11.07 -24.61 15.48
CA ALA A 193 -9.93 -25.24 14.83
C ALA A 193 -8.78 -25.31 15.85
#